data_AF-A0A814DLS3-F1
#
_entry.id   AF-A0A814DLS3-F1
#
_cell.length_a   1.000
_cell.length_b   1.000
_cell.length_c   1.000
_cell.angle_alpha   90.00
_cell.angle_beta   90.00
_cell.angle_gamma   90.00
#
_symmetry.space_group_name_H-M   'P 1'
#
loop_
_entity.id
_entity.type
_entity.pdbx_description
1 polymer ?
#
loop_
_entity_poly.entity_id
_entity_poly.type
_entity_poly.pdbx_seq_one_letter_code
_entity_poly.pdbx_strand_id
1 'polypeptide(L)'
;MVNSSTDLSKCSQLSISSIPGEYSDLFLTDVTRVLNMVEIYHLEITEENVFSSILVEIVDLLAELRSLKIHSLSLRVPEGLYVEKFDVFDLLEIPIQITKVYLKKMNEIEEIYFLMTLCPDLTYLKVDSINNMDIELFFRNILMNIPSKYNEHFRSMCIRIPTADDKMINKLEKMINVEKLLINYKIQRISECIYLQWN
;
A
#
# COMPACT_ATOMS: atom_id res chain seq x y z
N MET A 1 32.34 -11.14 27.60
CA MET A 1 32.10 -9.78 27.07
C MET A 1 30.70 -9.74 26.51
N VAL A 2 29.82 -9.03 27.22
CA VAL A 2 28.43 -8.83 26.83
C VAL A 2 28.41 -7.64 25.88
N ASN A 3 28.28 -7.87 24.58
CA ASN A 3 27.90 -6.81 23.65
C ASN A 3 26.39 -6.78 23.62
N SER A 4 25.84 -5.80 24.34
CA SER A 4 24.43 -5.44 24.35
C SER A 4 23.99 -5.08 22.93
N SER A 5 23.31 -6.01 22.26
CA SER A 5 22.48 -5.72 21.10
C SER A 5 21.23 -4.99 21.57
N THR A 6 21.33 -3.69 21.78
CA THR A 6 20.14 -2.82 21.72
C THR A 6 19.86 -2.54 20.26
N ASP A 7 19.49 -3.58 19.51
CA ASP A 7 18.58 -3.41 18.37
C ASP A 7 17.23 -3.07 19.01
N LEU A 8 17.06 -1.80 19.38
CA LEU A 8 15.73 -1.24 19.55
C LEU A 8 15.11 -1.34 18.17
N SER A 9 14.36 -2.42 17.96
CA SER A 9 13.62 -2.71 16.76
C SER A 9 12.99 -1.42 16.24
N LYS A 10 13.31 -1.06 15.00
CA LYS A 10 12.74 0.06 14.26
C LYS A 10 11.20 -0.03 14.31
N CYS A 11 10.58 0.58 15.32
CA CYS A 11 9.17 0.37 15.68
C CYS A 11 8.40 1.68 15.90
N SER A 12 9.04 2.83 15.68
CA SER A 12 8.38 4.12 15.78
C SER A 12 7.21 4.19 14.78
N GLN A 13 6.02 4.48 15.31
CA GLN A 13 4.80 4.61 14.53
C GLN A 13 4.25 6.02 14.66
N LEU A 14 3.88 6.63 13.53
CA LEU A 14 3.06 7.82 13.48
C LEU A 14 1.63 7.42 13.10
N SER A 15 0.65 7.90 13.85
CA SER A 15 -0.76 7.71 13.55
C SER A 15 -1.44 9.05 13.29
N ILE A 16 -2.02 9.22 12.11
CA ILE A 16 -2.74 10.41 11.68
C ILE A 16 -4.23 10.06 11.63
N SER A 17 -5.02 10.65 12.53
CA SER A 17 -6.45 10.39 12.60
C SER A 17 -7.31 11.36 11.79
N SER A 18 -6.75 12.51 11.42
CA SER A 18 -7.40 13.54 10.61
C SER A 18 -6.32 14.42 9.99
N ILE A 19 -6.53 14.77 8.72
CA ILE A 19 -5.71 15.68 7.93
C ILE A 19 -6.57 16.94 7.71
N PRO A 20 -6.13 18.11 8.20
CA PRO A 20 -6.92 19.32 8.06
C PRO A 20 -7.03 19.73 6.58
N GLY A 21 -8.25 19.79 6.05
CA GLY A 21 -8.49 20.01 4.62
C GLY A 21 -8.04 21.37 4.05
N GLU A 22 -7.99 22.42 4.87
CA GLU A 22 -7.59 23.79 4.44
C GLU A 22 -6.21 24.22 4.96
N TYR A 23 -5.49 23.34 5.65
CA TYR A 23 -4.20 23.65 6.29
C TYR A 23 -3.14 22.59 6.04
N SER A 24 -3.08 22.03 4.81
CA SER A 24 -2.03 21.08 4.41
C SER A 24 -0.64 21.61 4.77
N ASP A 25 -0.36 22.88 4.48
CA ASP A 25 0.96 23.47 4.68
C ASP A 25 1.35 23.58 6.16
N LEU A 26 0.40 23.96 7.03
CA LEU A 26 0.65 24.06 8.47
C LEU A 26 0.75 22.66 9.10
N PHE A 27 -0.07 21.72 8.66
CA PHE A 27 0.00 20.32 9.08
C PHE A 27 1.35 19.71 8.73
N LEU A 28 1.80 19.86 7.49
CA LEU A 28 3.10 19.38 7.03
C LEU A 28 4.25 20.06 7.77
N THR A 29 4.14 21.34 8.11
CA THR A 29 5.16 22.04 8.90
C THR A 29 5.29 21.46 10.31
N ASP A 30 4.18 21.25 11.01
CA ASP A 30 4.19 20.68 12.36
C ASP A 30 4.66 19.22 12.36
N VAL A 31 4.22 18.45 11.38
CA VAL A 31 4.70 17.08 11.13
C VAL A 31 6.21 17.10 10.88
N THR A 32 6.71 17.93 9.95
CA THR A 32 8.15 18.05 9.64
C THR A 32 9.00 18.34 10.88
N ARG A 33 8.53 19.20 11.79
CA ARG A 33 9.27 19.49 13.04
C ARG A 33 9.37 18.28 13.95
N VAL A 34 8.32 17.47 14.04
CA VAL A 34 8.33 16.22 14.81
C VAL A 34 9.20 15.16 14.12
N LEU A 35 9.14 15.07 12.79
CA LEU A 35 9.90 14.11 11.99
C LEU A 35 11.41 14.36 11.99
N ASN A 36 11.83 15.62 12.10
CA ASN A 36 13.24 15.98 12.28
C ASN A 36 13.85 15.49 13.60
N MET A 37 13.03 15.04 14.56
CA MET A 37 13.50 14.59 15.87
C MET A 37 13.37 13.08 16.06
N VAL A 38 12.59 12.39 15.23
CA VAL A 38 12.29 10.97 15.39
C VAL A 38 12.22 10.28 14.03
N GLU A 39 12.98 9.20 13.89
CA GLU A 39 12.83 8.30 12.74
C GLU A 39 11.50 7.54 12.87
N ILE A 40 10.62 7.72 11.89
CA ILE A 40 9.33 7.04 11.80
C ILE A 40 9.41 5.94 10.76
N TYR A 41 9.07 4.72 11.18
CA TYR A 41 9.17 3.51 10.36
C TYR A 41 7.81 2.99 9.90
N HIS A 42 6.75 3.35 10.62
CA HIS A 42 5.39 2.91 10.35
C HIS A 42 4.44 4.11 10.35
N LEU A 43 3.63 4.23 9.30
CA LEU A 43 2.61 5.27 9.19
C LEU A 43 1.24 4.60 9.16
N GLU A 44 0.34 5.07 10.01
CA GLU A 44 -1.07 4.69 9.99
C GLU A 44 -1.94 5.93 9.81
N ILE A 45 -2.69 6.00 8.71
CA ILE A 45 -3.68 7.04 8.47
C ILE A 45 -5.06 6.40 8.59
N THR A 46 -5.81 6.78 9.62
CA THR A 46 -7.14 6.20 9.89
C THR A 46 -8.28 6.98 9.23
N GLU A 47 -7.99 8.18 8.75
CA GLU A 47 -8.93 9.02 8.00
C GLU A 47 -9.33 8.35 6.69
N GLU A 48 -10.60 8.50 6.33
CA GLU A 48 -11.15 7.97 5.09
C GLU A 48 -10.89 8.93 3.92
N ASN A 49 -10.62 8.35 2.75
CA ASN A 49 -10.52 9.02 1.46
C ASN A 49 -9.39 10.06 1.42
N VAL A 50 -8.25 9.70 2.00
CA VAL A 50 -7.03 10.51 1.94
C VAL A 50 -6.69 10.76 0.47
N PHE A 51 -6.47 12.02 0.11
CA PHE A 51 -6.09 12.36 -1.26
C PHE A 51 -4.68 11.86 -1.58
N SER A 52 -4.50 11.35 -2.79
CA SER A 52 -3.20 10.82 -3.24
C SER A 52 -2.07 11.86 -3.15
N SER A 53 -2.34 13.12 -3.46
CA SER A 53 -1.36 14.21 -3.37
C SER A 53 -0.82 14.39 -1.94
N ILE A 54 -1.72 14.42 -0.95
CA ILE A 54 -1.37 14.53 0.46
C ILE A 54 -0.57 13.30 0.91
N LEU A 55 -0.94 12.11 0.44
CA LEU A 55 -0.19 10.90 0.76
C LEU A 55 1.24 10.96 0.23
N VAL A 56 1.45 11.47 -0.99
CA VAL A 56 2.80 11.68 -1.54
C VAL A 56 3.59 12.63 -0.65
N GLU A 57 3.04 13.79 -0.30
CA GLU A 57 3.70 14.79 0.56
C GLU A 57 4.09 14.21 1.93
N ILE A 58 3.19 13.47 2.58
CA ILE A 58 3.49 12.83 3.87
C ILE A 58 4.60 11.78 3.72
N VAL A 59 4.56 10.98 2.66
CA VAL A 59 5.57 9.94 2.42
C VAL A 59 6.94 10.56 2.12
N ASP A 60 6.99 11.64 1.35
CA ASP A 60 8.22 12.35 1.02
C ASP A 60 8.90 12.94 2.28
N LEU A 61 8.12 13.37 3.27
CA LEU A 61 8.67 13.80 4.58
C LEU A 61 9.22 12.65 5.44
N LEU A 62 8.93 11.38 5.09
CA LEU A 62 9.19 10.20 5.91
C LEU A 62 10.22 9.26 5.26
N ALA A 63 11.47 9.72 5.15
CA ALA A 63 12.56 9.01 4.46
C ALA A 63 12.78 7.54 4.89
N GLU A 64 12.54 7.21 6.16
CA GLU A 64 12.79 5.88 6.71
C GLU A 64 11.56 4.95 6.72
N LEU A 65 10.45 5.39 6.12
CA LEU A 65 9.18 4.67 6.18
C LEU A 65 9.28 3.27 5.55
N ARG A 66 8.91 2.24 6.33
CA ARG A 66 8.95 0.82 5.90
C ARG A 66 7.57 0.25 5.67
N SER A 67 6.55 0.78 6.34
CA SER A 67 5.18 0.34 6.14
C SER A 67 4.18 1.47 6.18
N LEU A 68 3.18 1.36 5.33
CA LEU A 68 2.06 2.26 5.23
C LEU A 68 0.76 1.51 5.50
N LYS A 69 -0.06 2.03 6.41
CA LYS A 69 -1.43 1.58 6.66
C LYS A 69 -2.37 2.75 6.43
N ILE A 70 -3.35 2.57 5.55
CA ILE A 70 -4.29 3.61 5.14
C ILE A 70 -5.70 3.05 5.20
N HIS A 71 -6.64 3.88 5.66
CA HIS A 71 -8.03 3.48 5.66
C HIS A 71 -8.55 3.36 4.23
N SER A 72 -8.62 4.47 3.50
CA SER A 72 -8.96 4.49 2.08
C SER A 72 -8.27 5.64 1.39
N LEU A 73 -8.01 5.48 0.09
CA LEU A 73 -7.39 6.47 -0.77
C LEU A 73 -8.46 7.11 -1.67
N SER A 74 -8.25 8.36 -2.04
CA SER A 74 -8.98 9.06 -3.09
C SER A 74 -7.98 9.52 -4.14
N LEU A 75 -8.13 9.01 -5.36
CA LEU A 75 -7.35 9.47 -6.51
C LEU A 75 -7.89 10.76 -7.12
N ARG A 76 -9.01 11.29 -6.60
CA ARG A 76 -9.54 12.57 -7.03
C ARG A 76 -8.59 13.67 -6.57
N VAL A 77 -8.36 14.66 -7.41
CA VAL A 77 -7.69 15.89 -6.98
C VAL A 77 -8.71 16.75 -6.24
N PRO A 78 -8.37 17.36 -5.09
CA PRO A 78 -9.26 18.31 -4.44
C PRO A 78 -9.65 19.44 -5.39
N GLU A 79 -10.92 19.86 -5.38
CA GLU A 79 -11.37 20.99 -6.18
C GLU A 79 -10.56 22.25 -5.83
N GLY A 80 -9.85 22.82 -6.82
CA GLY A 80 -8.99 24.00 -6.65
C GLY A 80 -7.48 23.74 -6.71
N LEU A 81 -7.04 22.48 -6.63
CA LEU A 81 -5.65 22.10 -6.90
C LEU A 81 -5.52 21.68 -8.37
N TYR A 82 -4.98 22.57 -9.20
CA TYR A 82 -4.58 22.21 -10.56
C TYR A 82 -3.31 21.36 -10.46
N VAL A 83 -3.42 20.05 -10.61
CA VAL A 83 -2.25 19.22 -10.82
C VAL A 83 -2.41 18.51 -12.15
N GLU A 84 -1.61 18.97 -13.12
CA GLU A 84 -1.36 18.25 -14.36
C GLU A 84 -0.98 16.81 -14.01
N LYS A 85 -1.58 15.83 -14.71
CA LYS A 85 -1.37 14.37 -14.54
C LYS A 85 -0.09 14.05 -13.78
N PHE A 86 -0.24 13.74 -12.49
CA PHE A 86 0.85 13.35 -11.60
C PHE A 86 1.71 12.24 -12.24
N ASP A 87 2.91 12.59 -12.71
CA ASP A 87 3.97 11.60 -12.82
C ASP A 87 4.57 11.49 -11.42
N VAL A 88 4.07 10.52 -10.64
CA VAL A 88 4.45 10.31 -9.23
C VAL A 88 5.97 10.19 -9.06
N PHE A 89 6.67 9.82 -10.13
CA PHE A 89 8.13 9.70 -10.18
C PHE A 89 8.89 11.03 -10.18
N ASP A 90 8.27 12.14 -10.64
CA ASP A 90 8.94 13.45 -10.69
C ASP A 90 8.84 14.22 -9.36
N LEU A 91 8.03 13.72 -8.41
CA LEU A 91 7.70 14.42 -7.16
C LEU A 91 8.48 13.92 -5.94
N LEU A 92 9.25 12.85 -6.07
CA LEU A 92 9.92 12.22 -4.94
C LEU A 92 11.40 12.58 -4.95
N GLU A 93 11.81 13.38 -3.97
CA GLU A 93 13.23 13.74 -3.80
C GLU A 93 13.98 12.66 -3.00
N ILE A 94 13.24 11.80 -2.27
CA ILE A 94 13.79 10.85 -1.31
C ILE A 94 13.53 9.39 -1.74
N PRO A 95 14.52 8.47 -1.60
CA PRO A 95 14.29 7.04 -1.86
C PRO A 95 13.24 6.46 -0.91
N ILE A 96 12.11 6.01 -1.47
CA ILE A 96 11.02 5.37 -0.70
C ILE A 96 11.33 3.90 -0.45
N GLN A 97 11.40 3.51 0.82
CA GLN A 97 11.76 2.15 1.25
C GLN A 97 10.56 1.36 1.81
N ILE A 98 9.35 1.73 1.40
CA ILE A 98 8.10 1.11 1.86
C ILE A 98 7.97 -0.27 1.26
N THR A 99 8.03 -1.30 2.12
CA THR A 99 7.96 -2.71 1.70
C THR A 99 6.60 -3.34 1.98
N LYS A 100 5.76 -2.70 2.82
CA LYS A 100 4.46 -3.22 3.25
C LYS A 100 3.39 -2.15 3.17
N VAL A 101 2.31 -2.44 2.48
CA VAL A 101 1.14 -1.57 2.39
C VAL A 101 -0.11 -2.31 2.86
N TYR A 102 -0.90 -1.65 3.70
CA TYR A 102 -2.17 -2.15 4.23
C TYR A 102 -3.26 -1.14 3.88
N LEU A 103 -4.19 -1.53 3.01
CA LEU A 103 -5.34 -0.72 2.62
C LEU A 103 -6.60 -1.32 3.23
N LYS A 104 -7.27 -0.58 4.12
CA LYS A 104 -8.45 -1.10 4.81
C LYS A 104 -9.65 -1.22 3.87
N LYS A 105 -9.85 -0.22 3.02
CA LYS A 105 -10.94 -0.16 2.05
C LYS A 105 -10.40 0.39 0.73
N MET A 106 -10.57 -0.41 -0.30
CA MET A 106 -10.27 -0.06 -1.68
C MET A 106 -11.57 0.30 -2.40
N ASN A 107 -11.62 1.47 -3.05
CA ASN A 107 -12.78 1.87 -3.84
C ASN A 107 -12.61 1.50 -5.32
N GLU A 108 -11.41 1.72 -5.85
CA GLU A 108 -11.05 1.53 -7.27
C GLU A 108 -9.72 0.78 -7.39
N ILE A 109 -9.51 0.03 -8.47
CA ILE A 109 -8.29 -0.79 -8.62
C ILE A 109 -7.05 0.09 -8.91
N GLU A 110 -7.27 1.25 -9.49
CA GLU A 110 -6.28 2.28 -9.77
C GLU A 110 -5.55 2.71 -8.49
N GLU A 111 -6.19 2.61 -7.32
CA GLU A 111 -5.57 2.89 -6.02
C GLU A 111 -4.39 1.95 -5.76
N ILE A 112 -4.50 0.68 -6.16
CA ILE A 112 -3.41 -0.29 -6.02
C ILE A 112 -2.26 0.05 -6.96
N TYR A 113 -2.55 0.43 -8.21
CA TYR A 113 -1.51 0.82 -9.16
C TYR A 113 -0.78 2.07 -8.71
N PHE A 114 -1.51 3.06 -8.16
CA PHE A 114 -0.92 4.22 -7.53
C PHE A 114 0.02 3.82 -6.39
N LEU A 115 -0.41 2.95 -5.48
CA LEU A 115 0.42 2.51 -4.34
C LEU A 115 1.65 1.72 -4.78
N MET A 116 1.54 0.87 -5.80
CA MET A 116 2.68 0.16 -6.40
C MET A 116 3.67 1.12 -7.07
N THR A 117 3.18 2.23 -7.61
CA THR A 117 4.00 3.29 -8.23
C THR A 117 4.71 4.11 -7.16
N LEU A 118 3.98 4.50 -6.11
CA LEU A 118 4.52 5.24 -4.97
C LEU A 118 5.53 4.41 -4.17
N CYS A 119 5.37 3.09 -4.10
CA CYS A 119 6.20 2.19 -3.31
C CYS A 119 6.94 1.20 -4.23
N PRO A 120 8.03 1.59 -4.90
CA PRO A 120 8.76 0.72 -5.82
C PRO A 120 9.37 -0.52 -5.15
N ASP A 121 9.61 -0.47 -3.83
CA ASP A 121 10.12 -1.59 -3.03
C ASP A 121 9.00 -2.43 -2.38
N LEU A 122 7.74 -2.21 -2.75
CA LEU A 122 6.59 -2.92 -2.17
C LEU A 122 6.71 -4.44 -2.37
N THR A 123 6.88 -5.17 -1.26
CA THR A 123 6.92 -6.65 -1.26
C THR A 123 5.59 -7.28 -0.89
N TYR A 124 4.79 -6.58 -0.08
CA TYR A 124 3.56 -7.10 0.52
C TYR A 124 2.43 -6.07 0.50
N LEU A 125 1.29 -6.46 -0.08
CA LEU A 125 0.06 -5.68 -0.09
C LEU A 125 -1.06 -6.44 0.63
N LYS A 126 -1.73 -5.79 1.57
CA LYS A 126 -2.95 -6.28 2.19
C LYS A 126 -4.13 -5.36 1.91
N VAL A 127 -5.26 -5.94 1.49
CA VAL A 127 -6.52 -5.22 1.28
C VAL A 127 -7.63 -5.86 2.10
N ASP A 128 -8.25 -5.10 3.03
CA ASP A 128 -9.29 -5.66 3.90
C ASP A 128 -10.71 -5.60 3.31
N SER A 129 -10.93 -4.76 2.30
CA SER A 129 -12.23 -4.64 1.63
C SER A 129 -12.05 -4.19 0.19
N ILE A 130 -12.59 -4.96 -0.75
CA ILE A 130 -12.63 -4.69 -2.19
C ILE A 130 -14.08 -4.41 -2.58
N ASN A 131 -14.50 -3.14 -2.60
CA ASN A 131 -15.87 -2.65 -2.74
C ASN A 131 -16.77 -3.41 -3.77
N ASN A 132 -17.35 -4.55 -3.36
CA ASN A 132 -18.13 -5.47 -4.21
C ASN A 132 -17.47 -5.87 -5.54
N MET A 133 -16.14 -5.79 -5.64
CA MET A 133 -15.42 -6.17 -6.85
C MET A 133 -15.43 -7.70 -7.00
N ASP A 134 -15.55 -8.19 -8.24
CA ASP A 134 -15.38 -9.60 -8.51
C ASP A 134 -13.93 -10.01 -8.15
N ILE A 135 -13.80 -10.97 -7.24
CA ILE A 135 -12.51 -11.39 -6.68
C ILE A 135 -11.60 -11.97 -7.76
N GLU A 136 -12.15 -12.74 -8.70
CA GLU A 136 -11.36 -13.32 -9.79
C GLU A 136 -10.85 -12.23 -10.71
N LEU A 137 -11.72 -11.28 -11.08
CA LEU A 137 -11.33 -10.11 -11.87
C LEU A 137 -10.28 -9.25 -11.15
N PHE A 138 -10.43 -9.06 -9.84
CA PHE A 138 -9.46 -8.33 -9.02
C PHE A 138 -8.08 -8.98 -9.08
N PHE A 139 -7.97 -10.27 -8.74
CA PHE A 139 -6.70 -10.98 -8.80
C PHE A 139 -6.12 -10.95 -10.22
N ARG A 140 -6.94 -11.23 -11.23
CA ARG A 140 -6.52 -11.22 -12.64
C ARG A 140 -5.91 -9.88 -13.05
N ASN A 141 -6.60 -8.79 -12.75
CA ASN A 141 -6.15 -7.44 -13.11
C ASN A 141 -4.83 -7.08 -12.43
N ILE A 142 -4.69 -7.38 -11.14
CA ILE A 142 -3.42 -7.12 -10.46
C ILE A 142 -2.31 -7.98 -11.07
N LEU A 143 -2.49 -9.30 -11.14
CA LEU A 143 -1.47 -10.24 -11.62
C LEU A 143 -0.97 -9.95 -13.04
N MET A 144 -1.85 -9.53 -13.95
CA MET A 144 -1.46 -9.11 -15.31
C MET A 144 -0.52 -7.90 -15.34
N ASN A 145 -0.49 -7.09 -14.27
CA ASN A 145 0.28 -5.86 -14.17
C ASN A 145 1.50 -5.96 -13.21
N ILE A 146 1.70 -7.08 -12.51
CA ILE A 146 2.77 -7.26 -11.50
C ILE A 146 4.19 -7.15 -12.09
N PRO A 147 4.56 -7.83 -13.20
CA PRO A 147 5.97 -7.91 -13.57
C PRO A 147 6.43 -6.92 -14.65
N SER A 148 5.53 -6.33 -15.43
CA SER A 148 5.93 -5.66 -16.68
C SER A 148 6.18 -4.16 -16.56
N LYS A 149 5.76 -3.50 -15.46
CA LYS A 149 5.74 -2.03 -15.45
C LYS A 149 6.01 -1.32 -14.11
N TYR A 150 5.88 -1.96 -12.95
CA TYR A 150 5.81 -1.20 -11.68
C TYR A 150 6.64 -1.72 -10.51
N ASN A 151 6.85 -3.03 -10.33
CA ASN A 151 7.51 -3.51 -9.11
C ASN A 151 8.09 -4.93 -9.23
N GLU A 152 9.42 -5.03 -9.35
CA GLU A 152 10.10 -6.33 -9.41
C GLU A 152 10.17 -7.05 -8.06
N HIS A 153 9.94 -6.35 -6.95
CA HIS A 153 9.99 -6.85 -5.59
C HIS A 153 8.65 -7.33 -5.05
N PHE A 154 7.54 -7.05 -5.74
CA PHE A 154 6.21 -7.44 -5.31
C PHE A 154 6.07 -8.97 -5.37
N ARG A 155 5.84 -9.58 -4.21
CA ARG A 155 5.90 -11.05 -4.03
C ARG A 155 4.75 -11.62 -3.20
N SER A 156 3.95 -10.78 -2.55
CA SER A 156 2.83 -11.26 -1.75
C SER A 156 1.65 -10.30 -1.71
N MET A 157 0.46 -10.89 -1.80
CA MET A 157 -0.81 -10.21 -1.61
C MET A 157 -1.68 -10.96 -0.61
N CYS A 158 -2.42 -10.20 0.19
CA CYS A 158 -3.44 -10.71 1.11
C CYS A 158 -4.73 -9.93 0.91
N ILE A 159 -5.84 -10.62 0.69
CA ILE A 159 -7.16 -9.98 0.59
C ILE A 159 -8.08 -10.60 1.62
N ARG A 160 -8.72 -9.77 2.44
CA ARG A 160 -9.78 -10.23 3.33
C ARG A 160 -11.08 -10.41 2.55
N ILE A 161 -11.55 -11.64 2.53
CA ILE A 161 -12.80 -12.08 1.93
C ILE A 161 -13.47 -13.01 2.96
N PRO A 162 -14.37 -12.47 3.81
CA PRO A 162 -15.01 -13.26 4.87
C PRO A 162 -15.79 -14.48 4.36
N THR A 163 -16.24 -14.42 3.10
CA THR A 163 -16.99 -15.49 2.43
C THR A 163 -16.11 -16.45 1.62
N ALA A 164 -14.78 -16.34 1.72
CA ALA A 164 -13.87 -17.20 0.96
C ALA A 164 -14.02 -18.66 1.39
N ASP A 165 -14.19 -19.52 0.40
CA ASP A 165 -14.22 -20.96 0.55
C ASP A 165 -13.16 -21.62 -0.34
N ASP A 166 -13.00 -22.93 -0.17
CA ASP A 166 -11.98 -23.67 -0.91
C ASP A 166 -12.32 -23.76 -2.41
N LYS A 167 -13.61 -23.62 -2.78
CA LYS A 167 -14.05 -23.54 -4.18
C LYS A 167 -13.52 -22.28 -4.86
N MET A 168 -13.56 -21.15 -4.16
CA MET A 168 -13.01 -19.88 -4.64
C MET A 168 -11.48 -19.98 -4.82
N ILE A 169 -10.76 -20.61 -3.88
CA ILE A 169 -9.32 -20.85 -4.02
C ILE A 169 -9.02 -21.67 -5.28
N ASN A 170 -9.73 -22.80 -5.47
CA ASN A 170 -9.55 -23.64 -6.66
C ASN A 170 -9.85 -22.89 -7.96
N LYS A 171 -10.85 -21.98 -7.95
CA LYS A 171 -11.18 -21.14 -9.10
C LYS A 171 -10.04 -20.17 -9.43
N LEU A 172 -9.49 -19.51 -8.42
CA LEU A 172 -8.35 -18.60 -8.57
C LEU A 172 -7.10 -19.33 -9.06
N GLU A 173 -6.79 -20.49 -8.47
CA GLU A 173 -5.65 -21.32 -8.87
C GLU A 173 -5.78 -21.77 -10.34
N LYS A 174 -6.97 -22.20 -10.75
CA LYS A 174 -7.24 -22.55 -12.16
C LYS A 174 -7.05 -21.37 -13.09
N MET A 175 -7.54 -20.18 -12.73
CA MET A 175 -7.40 -18.95 -13.51
C MET A 175 -5.92 -18.57 -13.67
N ILE A 176 -5.14 -18.57 -12.57
CA ILE A 176 -3.69 -18.30 -12.60
C ILE A 176 -2.96 -19.29 -13.52
N ASN A 177 -3.27 -20.59 -13.42
CA ASN A 177 -2.62 -21.64 -14.20
C ASN A 177 -2.97 -21.62 -15.69
N VAL A 178 -4.25 -21.45 -16.02
CA VAL A 178 -4.72 -21.43 -17.42
C VAL A 178 -4.20 -20.22 -18.16
N GLU A 179 -4.21 -19.06 -17.50
CA GLU A 179 -3.75 -17.79 -18.08
C GLU A 179 -2.24 -17.56 -17.91
N LYS A 180 -1.55 -18.46 -17.20
CA LYS A 180 -0.10 -18.39 -16.93
C LYS A 180 0.32 -17.06 -16.27
N LEU A 181 -0.48 -16.58 -15.32
CA LEU A 181 -0.28 -15.27 -14.69
C LEU A 181 0.90 -15.25 -13.71
N LEU A 182 1.20 -16.38 -13.08
CA LEU A 182 2.33 -16.54 -12.17
C LEU A 182 2.97 -17.91 -12.34
N ILE A 183 4.27 -17.97 -12.09
CA ILE A 183 5.02 -19.21 -11.90
C ILE A 183 5.42 -19.34 -10.43
N ASN A 184 5.56 -20.57 -9.92
CA ASN A 184 6.04 -20.85 -8.56
C ASN A 184 5.32 -20.04 -7.46
N TYR A 185 3.99 -20.14 -7.43
CA TYR A 185 3.17 -19.45 -6.45
C TYR A 185 2.56 -20.42 -5.44
N LYS A 186 2.14 -19.86 -4.31
CA LYS A 186 1.33 -20.51 -3.29
C LYS A 186 0.10 -19.65 -3.03
N ILE A 187 -1.08 -20.24 -3.21
CA ILE A 187 -2.35 -19.65 -2.81
C ILE A 187 -2.94 -20.47 -1.66
N GLN A 188 -3.42 -19.79 -0.63
CA GLN A 188 -4.05 -20.46 0.52
C GLN A 188 -5.06 -19.55 1.20
N ARG A 189 -6.09 -20.16 1.77
CA ARG A 189 -7.02 -19.48 2.68
C ARG A 189 -6.54 -19.63 4.10
N ILE A 190 -6.42 -18.52 4.83
CA ILE A 190 -6.16 -18.51 6.27
C ILE A 190 -7.19 -17.59 6.91
N SER A 191 -8.07 -18.15 7.75
CA SER A 191 -9.20 -17.43 8.33
C SER A 191 -10.05 -16.78 7.23
N GLU A 192 -10.34 -15.48 7.34
CA GLU A 192 -11.10 -14.69 6.38
C GLU A 192 -10.22 -14.09 5.26
N CYS A 193 -9.00 -14.57 5.05
CA CYS A 193 -8.08 -14.00 4.07
C CYS A 193 -7.62 -15.03 3.04
N ILE A 194 -7.54 -14.58 1.79
CA ILE A 194 -6.85 -15.28 0.71
C ILE A 194 -5.43 -14.70 0.64
N TYR A 195 -4.45 -15.56 0.83
CA TYR A 195 -3.03 -15.25 0.69
C TYR A 195 -2.51 -15.80 -0.62
N LEU A 196 -1.84 -14.94 -1.39
CA LEU A 196 -1.11 -15.29 -2.59
C LEU A 196 0.35 -14.85 -2.43
N GLN A 197 1.28 -15.77 -2.69
CA GLN A 197 2.72 -15.57 -2.58
C GLN A 197 3.40 -16.18 -3.81
N TRP A 198 4.45 -15.55 -4.33
CA TRP A 198 5.25 -16.07 -5.45
C TRP A 198 6.72 -15.70 -5.28
N ASN A 199 7.60 -16.34 -6.06
CA ASN A 199 9.05 -16.15 -6.03
C ASN A 199 9.59 -15.52 -7.31
#